data_AF-A0A0D7AU51-F1
#
_entry.id   AF-A0A0D7AU51-F1
#
_cell.length_a   1.000
_cell.length_b   1.000
_cell.length_c   1.000
_cell.angle_alpha   90.00
_cell.angle_beta   90.00
_cell.angle_gamma   90.00
#
_symmetry.space_group_name_H-M   'P 1'
#
loop_
_entity.id
_entity.type
_entity.pdbx_description
1 polymer ?
#
loop_
_entity_poly.entity_id
_entity_poly.type
_entity_poly.pdbx_seq_one_letter_code
_entity_poly.pdbx_strand_id
1 'polypeptide(L)'
;MEVREKLGLSYKTTNEMHETLKEVPGRAGEWQSKHIYFPDKPDQPFILIHRDILDAIRALWGDPSLADHLVFKPKKIFADENRDPQSRAYTEMWTAEWWWIIQDMLPEGSTIASLIISTDKTQLTQFSGGRQAYPVYLTLGNIPSSIRRKPSEQACILIAYLPVEKVAKI
;
A
#
# COMPACT_ATOMS: atom_id res chain seq x y z
N MET A 1 5.85 13.87 32.33
CA MET A 1 6.24 12.51 31.88
C MET A 1 6.31 12.54 30.37
N GLU A 2 7.50 12.38 29.82
CA GLU A 2 7.71 12.27 28.38
C GLU A 2 7.02 11.02 27.82
N VAL A 3 6.52 11.09 26.58
CA VAL A 3 5.88 9.96 25.88
C VAL A 3 6.77 8.70 25.92
N ARG A 4 8.09 8.88 25.88
CA ARG A 4 9.10 7.82 25.96
C ARG A 4 9.04 7.02 27.27
N GLU A 5 8.82 7.68 28.41
CA GLU A 5 8.74 7.01 29.72
C GLU A 5 7.47 6.17 29.85
N LYS A 6 6.36 6.64 29.25
CA LYS A 6 5.09 5.90 29.25
C LYS A 6 5.10 4.67 28.34
N LEU A 7 5.90 4.69 27.27
CA LEU A 7 5.97 3.59 26.31
C LEU A 7 6.86 2.44 26.78
N GLY A 8 7.67 2.62 27.83
CA GLY A 8 8.53 1.55 28.37
C GLY A 8 9.65 1.08 27.43
N LEU A 9 9.96 1.82 26.37
CA LEU A 9 10.88 1.43 25.29
C LEU A 9 12.39 1.58 25.66
N SER A 10 12.74 1.45 26.94
CA SER A 10 14.14 1.51 27.39
C SER A 10 14.74 0.11 27.40
N TYR A 11 15.92 -0.04 26.81
CA TYR A 11 16.70 -1.28 26.80
C TYR A 11 18.12 -1.01 27.30
N LYS A 12 18.75 -2.00 27.93
CA LYS A 12 20.13 -1.94 28.42
C LYS A 12 21.08 -2.79 27.59
N THR A 13 20.56 -3.77 26.86
CA THR A 13 21.36 -4.67 26.01
C THR A 13 20.78 -4.78 24.60
N THR A 14 21.64 -5.16 23.64
CA THR A 14 21.22 -5.41 22.25
C THR A 14 20.18 -6.54 22.17
N ASN A 15 20.28 -7.55 23.04
CA ASN A 15 19.31 -8.63 23.10
C ASN A 15 17.93 -8.13 23.56
N GLU A 16 17.88 -7.31 24.60
CA GLU A 16 16.62 -6.68 25.06
C GLU A 16 15.99 -5.81 23.96
N MET A 17 16.80 -5.01 23.25
CA MET A 17 16.32 -4.25 22.10
C MET A 17 15.70 -5.16 21.03
N HIS A 18 16.33 -6.29 20.71
CA HIS A 18 15.79 -7.23 19.72
C HIS A 18 14.51 -7.92 20.19
N GLU A 19 14.39 -8.27 21.47
CA GLU A 19 13.13 -8.80 22.02
C GLU A 19 12.02 -7.75 21.97
N THR A 20 12.29 -6.50 22.37
CA THR A 20 11.32 -5.41 22.25
C THR A 20 10.91 -5.16 20.80
N LEU A 21 11.84 -5.26 19.84
CA LEU A 21 11.54 -5.11 18.41
C LEU A 21 10.64 -6.25 17.88
N LYS A 22 10.72 -7.47 18.42
CA LYS A 22 9.83 -8.58 18.04
C LYS A 22 8.40 -8.35 18.50
N GLU A 23 8.20 -7.62 19.60
CA GLU A 23 6.88 -7.28 20.13
C GLU A 23 6.20 -6.13 19.36
N VAL A 24 6.97 -5.33 18.60
CA VAL A 24 6.40 -4.28 17.77
C VAL A 24 5.61 -4.92 16.63
N PRO A 25 4.28 -4.70 16.54
CA PRO A 25 3.47 -5.30 15.50
C PRO A 25 3.95 -4.85 14.12
N GLY A 26 4.03 -5.80 13.20
CA GLY A 26 4.44 -5.53 11.83
C GLY A 26 3.51 -4.49 11.17
N ARG A 27 4.10 -3.52 10.46
CA ARG A 27 3.37 -2.38 9.91
C ARG A 27 2.14 -2.75 9.09
N ALA A 28 2.12 -3.89 8.39
CA ALA A 28 1.04 -4.29 7.48
C ALA A 28 0.49 -5.69 7.75
N GLY A 29 0.46 -6.10 9.02
CA GLY A 29 0.03 -7.44 9.41
C GLY A 29 1.02 -8.54 9.00
N GLU A 30 0.59 -9.78 9.16
CA GLU A 30 1.40 -10.96 8.93
C GLU A 30 1.30 -11.51 7.50
N TRP A 31 2.37 -12.18 7.06
CA TRP A 31 2.36 -12.90 5.80
C TRP A 31 1.61 -14.22 5.92
N GLN A 32 0.74 -14.47 4.95
CA GLN A 32 -0.07 -15.67 4.81
C GLN A 32 0.27 -16.37 3.50
N SER A 33 0.01 -17.68 3.45
CA SER A 33 0.18 -18.51 2.27
C SER A 33 -1.15 -19.14 1.88
N LYS A 34 -1.50 -19.08 0.60
CA LYS A 34 -2.72 -19.66 0.06
C LYS A 34 -2.41 -20.45 -1.21
N HIS A 35 -3.00 -21.62 -1.34
CA HIS A 35 -2.98 -22.36 -2.60
C HIS A 35 -4.10 -21.87 -3.51
N ILE A 36 -3.74 -21.53 -4.74
CA ILE A 36 -4.67 -21.18 -5.81
C ILE A 36 -4.52 -22.19 -6.95
N TYR A 37 -5.62 -22.49 -7.60
CA TYR A 37 -5.70 -23.44 -8.71
C TYR A 37 -6.25 -22.70 -9.92
N PHE A 38 -5.66 -22.94 -11.09
CA PHE A 38 -6.13 -22.34 -12.33
C PHE A 38 -6.82 -23.40 -13.20
N PRO A 39 -7.86 -23.04 -13.97
CA PRO A 39 -8.59 -23.99 -14.81
C PRO A 39 -7.72 -24.75 -15.83
N ASP A 40 -6.63 -24.14 -16.30
CA ASP A 40 -5.68 -24.75 -17.22
C ASP A 40 -4.73 -25.75 -16.55
N LYS A 41 -4.58 -25.68 -15.22
CA LYS A 41 -3.70 -26.55 -14.42
C LYS A 41 -4.37 -26.92 -13.08
N PRO A 42 -5.48 -27.69 -13.10
CA PRO A 42 -6.28 -27.96 -11.91
C PRO A 42 -5.55 -28.80 -10.86
N ASP A 43 -4.58 -29.63 -11.27
CA ASP A 43 -3.82 -30.51 -10.37
C ASP A 43 -2.54 -29.86 -9.81
N GLN A 44 -2.21 -28.64 -10.27
CA GLN A 44 -1.00 -27.94 -9.85
C GLN A 44 -1.36 -26.74 -8.96
N PRO A 45 -1.17 -26.84 -7.63
CA PRO A 45 -1.37 -25.69 -6.77
C PRO A 45 -0.26 -24.65 -6.99
N PHE A 46 -0.66 -23.39 -7.11
CA PHE A 46 0.24 -22.26 -7.07
C PHE A 46 0.17 -21.60 -5.69
N ILE A 47 1.33 -21.24 -5.15
CA ILE A 47 1.42 -20.64 -3.83
C ILE A 47 1.36 -19.12 -3.99
N LEU A 48 0.30 -18.52 -3.45
CA LEU A 48 0.16 -17.08 -3.27
C LEU A 48 0.61 -16.73 -1.85
N ILE A 49 1.67 -15.92 -1.75
CA ILE A 49 2.08 -15.33 -0.47
C ILE A 49 1.50 -13.92 -0.41
N HIS A 50 0.69 -13.62 0.59
CA HIS A 50 -0.02 -12.33 0.69
C HIS A 50 -0.23 -11.87 2.13
N ARG A 51 -0.61 -10.62 2.32
CA ARG A 51 -1.07 -10.02 3.58
C ARG A 51 -2.57 -9.71 3.51
N ASP A 52 -3.18 -9.41 4.65
CA ASP A 52 -4.50 -8.79 4.66
C ASP A 52 -4.39 -7.36 4.11
N ILE A 53 -5.19 -7.06 3.09
CA ILE A 53 -5.25 -5.73 2.47
C ILE A 53 -5.76 -4.70 3.47
N LEU A 54 -6.69 -5.07 4.35
CA LEU A 54 -7.22 -4.16 5.37
C LEU A 54 -6.15 -3.73 6.36
N ASP A 55 -5.22 -4.63 6.72
CA ASP A 55 -4.11 -4.27 7.60
C ASP A 55 -3.13 -3.32 6.90
N ALA A 56 -2.85 -3.53 5.62
CA ALA A 56 -2.06 -2.58 4.83
C ALA A 56 -2.76 -1.20 4.69
N ILE A 57 -4.09 -1.18 4.55
CA ILE A 57 -4.86 0.07 4.51
C ILE A 57 -4.79 0.78 5.87
N ARG A 58 -5.06 0.07 6.97
CA ARG A 58 -4.94 0.61 8.34
C ARG A 58 -3.54 1.13 8.62
N ALA A 59 -2.51 0.46 8.12
CA ALA A 59 -1.13 0.90 8.24
C ALA A 59 -0.88 2.26 7.61
N LEU A 60 -1.39 2.48 6.40
CA LEU A 60 -1.19 3.74 5.67
C LEU A 60 -2.04 4.87 6.25
N TRP A 61 -3.27 4.58 6.67
CA TRP A 61 -4.15 5.56 7.32
C TRP A 61 -3.72 5.92 8.74
N GLY A 62 -3.14 4.96 9.46
CA GLY A 62 -2.71 5.12 10.84
C GLY A 62 -1.29 5.66 10.99
N ASP A 63 -0.57 5.89 9.88
CA ASP A 63 0.80 6.39 9.92
C ASP A 63 0.84 7.89 10.27
N PRO A 64 1.39 8.28 11.44
CA PRO A 64 1.45 9.69 11.82
C PRO A 64 2.29 10.54 10.85
N SER A 65 3.26 9.95 10.16
CA SER A 65 4.08 10.67 9.17
C SER A 65 3.31 11.06 7.91
N LEU A 66 2.21 10.35 7.61
CA LEU A 66 1.34 10.61 6.46
C LEU A 66 0.12 11.46 6.82
N ALA A 67 -0.19 11.62 8.11
CA ALA A 67 -1.41 12.25 8.60
C ALA A 67 -1.67 13.64 8.01
N ASP A 68 -0.65 14.49 7.97
CA ASP A 68 -0.74 15.87 7.46
C ASP A 68 -0.85 15.94 5.93
N HIS A 69 -0.63 14.82 5.24
CA HIS A 69 -0.61 14.73 3.79
C HIS A 69 -1.87 14.08 3.21
N LEU A 70 -2.66 13.39 4.03
CA LEU A 70 -3.85 12.69 3.58
C LEU A 70 -4.94 13.66 3.10
N VAL A 71 -5.51 13.37 1.93
CA VAL A 71 -6.63 14.13 1.37
C VAL A 71 -7.94 13.37 1.60
N PHE A 72 -8.88 14.02 2.27
CA PHE A 72 -10.17 13.44 2.69
C PHE A 72 -11.36 13.90 1.86
N LYS A 73 -11.20 14.89 0.98
CA LYS A 73 -12.30 15.44 0.19
C LYS A 73 -11.87 15.76 -1.22
N PRO A 74 -12.77 15.61 -2.20
CA PRO A 74 -12.47 15.98 -3.56
C PRO A 74 -12.27 17.50 -3.69
N LYS A 75 -11.50 17.93 -4.68
CA LYS A 75 -11.20 19.34 -4.97
C LYS A 75 -11.24 19.58 -6.47
N LYS A 76 -11.92 20.64 -6.93
CA LYS A 76 -11.82 21.09 -8.33
C LYS A 76 -10.67 22.07 -8.48
N ILE A 77 -9.86 21.89 -9.51
CA ILE A 77 -8.75 22.78 -9.87
C ILE A 77 -9.01 23.25 -11.31
N PHE A 78 -8.88 24.55 -11.53
CA PHE A 78 -9.06 25.22 -12.82
C PHE A 78 -7.78 25.96 -13.15
N ALA A 79 -7.42 26.00 -14.44
CA ALA A 79 -6.20 26.67 -14.91
C ALA A 79 -6.40 28.19 -15.08
N ASP A 80 -7.65 28.64 -15.23
CA ASP A 80 -8.00 30.06 -15.27
C ASP A 80 -8.63 30.55 -13.96
N GLU A 81 -8.62 31.87 -13.78
CA GLU A 81 -9.22 32.53 -12.61
C GLU A 81 -10.76 32.52 -12.68
N ASN A 82 -11.33 32.43 -13.88
CA ASN A 82 -12.77 32.47 -14.12
C ASN A 82 -13.47 31.13 -13.79
N ARG A 83 -12.70 30.08 -13.49
CA ARG A 83 -13.13 28.70 -13.25
C ARG A 83 -13.97 28.13 -14.40
N ASP A 84 -13.56 28.37 -15.64
CA ASP A 84 -14.22 27.79 -16.82
C ASP A 84 -14.22 26.25 -16.70
N PRO A 85 -15.38 25.57 -16.79
CA PRO A 85 -15.44 24.13 -16.86
C PRO A 85 -14.47 23.47 -17.86
N GLN A 86 -14.14 24.17 -18.96
CA GLN A 86 -13.20 23.68 -19.98
C GLN A 86 -11.72 23.76 -19.56
N SER A 87 -11.38 24.59 -18.57
CA SER A 87 -10.01 24.75 -18.07
C SER A 87 -9.67 23.84 -16.88
N ARG A 88 -10.49 22.80 -16.65
CA ARG A 88 -10.32 21.92 -15.52
C ARG A 88 -9.02 21.10 -15.59
N ALA A 89 -8.25 21.15 -14.51
CA ALA A 89 -6.99 20.43 -14.37
C ALA A 89 -7.17 19.18 -13.51
N TYR A 90 -6.72 18.03 -14.03
CA TYR A 90 -6.72 16.74 -13.35
C TYR A 90 -5.29 16.29 -13.09
N THR A 91 -4.85 16.40 -11.83
CA THR A 91 -3.46 16.11 -11.44
C THR A 91 -3.35 14.98 -10.43
N GLU A 92 -4.35 14.84 -9.56
CA GLU A 92 -4.41 13.85 -8.50
C GLU A 92 -5.79 13.20 -8.47
N MET A 93 -5.91 12.04 -7.81
CA MET A 93 -7.16 11.28 -7.83
C MET A 93 -8.34 12.08 -7.26
N TRP A 94 -8.13 12.86 -6.18
CA TRP A 94 -9.15 13.72 -5.58
C TRP A 94 -9.56 14.92 -6.45
N THR A 95 -8.86 15.17 -7.56
CA THR A 95 -9.24 16.21 -8.54
C THR A 95 -10.12 15.67 -9.67
N ALA A 96 -10.13 14.35 -9.85
CA ALA A 96 -10.95 13.66 -10.83
C ALA A 96 -12.45 13.81 -10.53
N GLU A 97 -13.25 13.85 -11.59
CA GLU A 97 -14.72 13.91 -11.45
C GLU A 97 -15.28 12.66 -10.77
N TRP A 98 -14.66 11.50 -11.02
CA TRP A 98 -15.04 10.25 -10.38
C TRP A 98 -15.06 10.33 -8.85
N TRP A 99 -14.10 11.03 -8.23
CA TRP A 99 -14.07 11.15 -6.76
C TRP A 99 -15.27 11.93 -6.22
N TRP A 100 -15.72 12.97 -6.93
CA TRP A 100 -16.93 13.71 -6.56
C TRP A 100 -18.16 12.81 -6.59
N ILE A 101 -18.36 12.10 -7.71
CA ILE A 101 -19.51 11.22 -7.90
C ILE A 101 -19.58 10.17 -6.80
N ILE A 102 -18.46 9.50 -6.50
CA ILE A 102 -18.45 8.47 -5.47
C ILE A 102 -18.61 9.07 -4.07
N GLN A 103 -18.08 10.27 -3.80
CA GLN A 103 -18.13 10.88 -2.47
C GLN A 103 -19.57 11.28 -2.12
N ASP A 104 -20.33 11.74 -3.12
CA ASP A 104 -21.74 12.11 -2.96
C ASP A 104 -22.65 10.87 -2.74
N MET A 105 -22.17 9.67 -3.10
CA MET A 105 -22.87 8.41 -2.84
C MET A 105 -22.60 7.83 -1.45
N LEU A 106 -21.63 8.38 -0.70
CA LEU A 106 -21.27 7.89 0.62
C LEU A 106 -22.11 8.52 1.73
N PRO A 107 -22.34 7.82 2.85
CA PRO A 107 -22.99 8.40 4.02
C PRO A 107 -22.24 9.62 4.56
N GLU A 108 -22.97 10.52 5.21
CA GLU A 108 -22.38 11.68 5.90
C GLU A 108 -21.31 11.23 6.92
N GLY A 109 -20.20 11.97 6.97
CA GLY A 109 -19.05 11.64 7.81
C GLY A 109 -18.08 10.60 7.23
N SER A 110 -18.38 10.02 6.07
CA SER A 110 -17.50 9.07 5.38
C SER A 110 -16.60 9.75 4.35
N THR A 111 -15.38 9.24 4.15
CA THR A 111 -14.47 9.64 3.07
C THR A 111 -14.19 8.45 2.16
N ILE A 112 -13.96 8.71 0.88
CA ILE A 112 -13.39 7.71 -0.02
C ILE A 112 -11.97 7.36 0.43
N ALA A 113 -11.70 6.05 0.54
CA ALA A 113 -10.36 5.49 0.58
C ALA A 113 -10.02 4.90 -0.79
N SER A 114 -9.30 5.67 -1.60
CA SER A 114 -8.91 5.25 -2.93
C SER A 114 -7.70 4.33 -2.85
N LEU A 115 -7.76 3.17 -3.52
CA LEU A 115 -6.69 2.18 -3.51
C LEU A 115 -6.03 2.13 -4.89
N ILE A 116 -4.70 2.20 -4.90
CA ILE A 116 -3.88 1.95 -6.08
C ILE A 116 -3.15 0.64 -5.83
N ILE A 117 -3.38 -0.33 -6.70
CA ILE A 117 -2.65 -1.60 -6.71
C ILE A 117 -1.78 -1.64 -7.95
N SER A 118 -0.49 -1.88 -7.77
CA SER A 118 0.46 -2.04 -8.85
C SER A 118 1.20 -3.36 -8.73
N THR A 119 1.48 -3.98 -9.86
CA THR A 119 2.30 -5.19 -9.94
C THR A 119 3.33 -4.97 -11.03
N ASP A 120 4.59 -5.27 -10.72
CA ASP A 120 5.67 -5.22 -11.69
C ASP A 120 6.54 -6.48 -11.58
N LYS A 121 7.04 -6.95 -12.72
CA LYS A 121 7.84 -8.18 -12.76
C LYS A 121 9.23 -7.88 -12.22
N THR A 122 9.61 -8.54 -11.13
CA THR A 122 10.95 -8.40 -10.55
C THR A 122 11.74 -9.70 -10.67
N GLN A 123 13.02 -9.60 -11.04
CA GLN A 123 13.95 -10.72 -10.99
C GLN A 123 14.50 -10.80 -9.56
N LEU A 124 14.22 -11.90 -8.85
CA LEU A 124 14.66 -12.08 -7.46
C LEU A 124 16.15 -12.44 -7.37
N THR A 125 16.73 -13.06 -8.40
CA THR A 125 18.14 -13.48 -8.42
C THR A 125 18.70 -13.44 -9.85
N GLN A 126 19.75 -12.67 -10.12
CA GLN A 126 20.50 -12.72 -11.39
C GLN A 126 21.47 -13.91 -11.48
N PHE A 127 21.95 -14.44 -10.34
CA PHE A 127 23.09 -15.36 -10.31
C PHE A 127 22.78 -16.78 -9.78
N SER A 128 21.56 -17.07 -9.33
CA SER A 128 21.22 -18.40 -8.76
C SER A 128 19.75 -18.77 -9.03
N GLY A 129 19.49 -19.30 -10.22
CA GLY A 129 18.25 -20.06 -10.48
C GLY A 129 17.07 -19.30 -11.09
N GLY A 130 17.26 -18.09 -11.64
CA GLY A 130 16.30 -17.44 -12.54
C GLY A 130 14.90 -17.22 -11.95
N ARG A 131 14.77 -17.13 -10.62
CA ARG A 131 13.47 -16.99 -9.95
C ARG A 131 12.94 -15.59 -10.19
N GLN A 132 11.72 -15.52 -10.72
CA GLN A 132 10.99 -14.28 -10.95
C GLN A 132 9.80 -14.28 -10.00
N ALA A 133 9.41 -13.11 -9.52
CA ALA A 133 8.16 -12.90 -8.82
C ALA A 133 7.53 -11.59 -9.26
N TYR A 134 6.20 -11.54 -9.21
CA TYR A 134 5.46 -10.30 -9.39
C TYR A 134 5.04 -9.81 -7.99
N PRO A 135 5.81 -8.92 -7.36
CA PRO A 135 5.37 -8.21 -6.18
C PRO A 135 4.12 -7.38 -6.50
N VAL A 136 3.14 -7.45 -5.61
CA VAL A 136 1.93 -6.64 -5.62
C VAL A 136 2.06 -5.59 -4.53
N TYR A 137 2.05 -4.34 -4.93
CA TYR A 137 2.11 -3.18 -4.05
C TYR A 137 0.75 -2.52 -3.93
N LEU A 138 0.50 -1.95 -2.76
CA LEU A 138 -0.70 -1.18 -2.45
C LEU A 138 -0.32 0.17 -1.85
N THR A 139 -0.99 1.22 -2.32
CA THR A 139 -0.90 2.58 -1.79
C THR A 139 -2.26 3.27 -1.86
N LEU A 140 -2.40 4.41 -1.20
CA LEU A 140 -3.64 5.18 -1.19
C LEU A 140 -3.60 6.29 -2.26
N GLY A 141 -4.70 6.41 -3.00
CA GLY A 141 -4.98 7.56 -3.87
C GLY A 141 -5.07 8.88 -3.09
N ASN A 142 -5.38 8.79 -1.79
CA ASN A 142 -5.47 9.90 -0.84
C ASN A 142 -4.12 10.53 -0.48
N ILE A 143 -3.00 9.85 -0.77
CA ILE A 143 -1.65 10.36 -0.51
C ILE A 143 -1.14 11.05 -1.78
N PRO A 144 -0.57 12.27 -1.73
CA PRO A 144 -0.03 12.93 -2.92
C PRO A 144 0.98 12.09 -3.70
N SER A 145 0.93 12.20 -5.04
CA SER A 145 1.84 11.47 -5.93
C SER A 145 3.31 11.75 -5.64
N SER A 146 3.64 12.96 -5.21
CA SER A 146 5.00 13.37 -4.81
C SER A 146 5.52 12.61 -3.59
N ILE A 147 4.64 12.16 -2.69
CA ILE A 147 4.98 11.40 -1.49
C ILE A 147 5.02 9.91 -1.81
N ARG A 148 4.03 9.40 -2.57
CA ARG A 148 4.03 8.00 -3.06
C ARG A 148 5.30 7.63 -3.81
N ARG A 149 5.89 8.58 -4.54
CA ARG A 149 7.12 8.39 -5.33
C ARG A 149 8.41 8.47 -4.51
N LYS A 150 8.35 8.79 -3.22
CA LYS A 150 9.52 8.85 -2.34
C LYS A 150 9.62 7.55 -1.53
N PRO A 151 10.63 6.70 -1.77
CA PRO A 151 10.81 5.48 -1.00
C PRO A 151 10.98 5.71 0.51
N SER A 152 11.55 6.84 0.91
CA SER A 152 11.77 7.22 2.31
C SER A 152 10.48 7.44 3.09
N GLU A 153 9.39 7.85 2.43
CA GLU A 153 8.09 8.09 3.06
C GLU A 153 7.32 6.78 3.30
N GLN A 154 7.80 5.69 2.70
CA GLN A 154 7.21 4.36 2.81
C GLN A 154 5.67 4.36 2.63
N ALA A 155 5.16 5.20 1.72
CA ALA A 155 3.74 5.37 1.44
C ALA A 155 3.15 4.25 0.55
N CYS A 156 3.92 3.18 0.32
CA CYS A 156 3.57 2.05 -0.52
C CYS A 156 3.97 0.76 0.19
N ILE A 157 3.04 -0.18 0.27
CA ILE A 157 3.20 -1.43 1.03
C ILE A 157 3.17 -2.60 0.08
N LEU A 158 4.14 -3.50 0.19
CA LEU A 158 4.10 -4.78 -0.47
C LEU A 158 3.07 -5.69 0.23
N ILE A 159 2.07 -6.14 -0.52
CA ILE A 159 0.94 -6.94 0.00
C ILE A 159 0.91 -8.37 -0.54
N ALA A 160 1.54 -8.67 -1.67
CA ALA A 160 1.61 -10.05 -2.17
C ALA A 160 2.81 -10.31 -3.08
N TYR A 161 3.12 -11.59 -3.27
CA TYR A 161 3.94 -12.09 -4.36
C TYR A 161 3.08 -13.04 -5.19
N LEU A 162 2.79 -12.65 -6.43
CA LEU A 162 2.08 -13.56 -7.33
C LEU A 162 3.02 -14.69 -7.76
N PRO A 163 2.48 -15.90 -7.90
CA PRO A 163 3.24 -17.04 -8.38
C PRO A 163 3.70 -16.80 -9.82
N VAL A 164 4.95 -17.13 -10.10
CA VAL A 164 5.46 -17.23 -11.48
C VAL A 164 5.50 -18.70 -11.84
N GLU A 165 5.09 -19.01 -13.06
CA GLU A 165 5.20 -20.37 -13.57
C GLU A 165 6.62 -20.89 -13.37
N LYS A 166 6.74 -22.10 -12.81
CA LYS A 166 7.99 -22.83 -12.91
C LYS A 166 8.19 -23.07 -14.39
N VAL A 167 9.16 -22.38 -15.00
CA VAL A 167 9.60 -22.69 -16.36
C VAL A 167 9.90 -24.19 -16.36
N ALA A 168 9.14 -24.96 -17.14
CA ALA A 168 9.43 -26.37 -17.30
C ALA A 168 10.86 -26.48 -17.83
N LYS A 169 11.70 -27.29 -17.18
CA LYS A 169 12.98 -27.66 -17.78
C LYS A 169 12.63 -28.38 -19.08
N ILE A 170 12.89 -27.72 -20.21
CA ILE A 170 12.97 -28.35 -21.52
C ILE A 170 14.24 -29.21 -21.53
#